data_AF-A0A934CP82-F1
#
_entry.id   AF-A0A934CP82-F1
#
_cell.length_a   1.000
_cell.length_b   1.000
_cell.length_c   1.000
_cell.angle_alpha   90.00
_cell.angle_beta   90.00
_cell.angle_gamma   90.00
#
_symmetry.space_group_name_H-M   'P 1'
#
loop_
_entity.id
_entity.type
_entity.pdbx_description
1 polymer ?
#
loop_
_entity_poly.entity_id
_entity_poly.type
_entity_poly.pdbx_seq_one_letter_code
_entity_poly.pdbx_strand_id
1 'polypeptide(L)' 'MLEIHKKIVVDKNKKPIAVQIPIEEFERLEDVIENYGLAKLMDEVKDDERLSSEDAKKYYQSLKQNVEN' A
#
# COMPACT_ATOMS: atom_id res chain seq x y z
N MET A 1 6.01 19.20 0.09
CA MET A 1 5.78 18.25 1.19
C MET A 1 4.30 18.32 1.54
N LEU A 2 3.63 17.18 1.77
CA LEU A 2 2.23 17.20 2.19
C LEU A 2 2.13 18.00 3.50
N GLU A 3 1.30 19.03 3.53
CA GLU A 3 0.98 19.70 4.79
C GLU A 3 -0.02 18.81 5.54
N ILE A 4 0.34 18.40 6.76
CA ILE A 4 -0.48 17.50 7.59
C ILE A 4 -0.83 18.25 8.88
N HIS A 5 -2.11 18.51 9.08
CA HIS A 5 -2.67 19.20 10.23
C HIS A 5 -2.79 18.26 11.42
N LYS A 6 -1.67 18.08 12.13
CA LYS A 6 -1.61 17.16 13.28
C LYS A 6 -1.82 17.82 14.63
N LYS A 7 -2.53 17.12 15.50
CA LYS A 7 -2.58 17.36 16.95
C LYS A 7 -1.91 16.20 17.67
N ILE A 8 -1.11 16.51 18.68
CA ILE A 8 -0.48 15.49 19.53
C ILE A 8 -1.38 15.21 20.73
N VAL A 9 -1.75 13.94 20.91
CA VAL A 9 -2.49 13.47 22.07
C VAL A 9 -1.47 13.02 23.12
N VAL A 10 -1.60 13.54 24.34
CA VAL A 10 -0.69 13.26 25.46
C VAL A 10 -1.41 12.56 26.61
N ASP A 11 -0.68 11.76 27.38
CA ASP A 11 -1.19 11.16 28.62
C ASP A 11 -1.14 12.12 29.82
N LYS A 12 -1.52 11.63 31.00
CA LYS A 12 -1.50 12.39 32.27
C LYS A 12 -0.11 12.93 32.67
N ASN A 13 0.96 12.33 32.17
CA ASN A 13 2.34 12.74 32.41
C ASN A 13 2.89 13.64 31.30
N LYS A 14 2.02 14.14 30.40
CA LYS A 14 2.37 14.91 29.21
C LYS A 14 3.23 14.13 28.20
N LYS A 15 3.21 12.80 28.24
CA LYS A 15 3.91 11.96 27.25
C LYS A 15 3.04 11.81 26.01
N PRO A 16 3.55 12.08 24.80
CA PRO A 16 2.83 11.78 23.54
C PRO A 16 2.49 10.29 23.42
N ILE A 17 1.24 10.00 23.09
CA ILE A 17 0.74 8.62 22.92
C ILE A 17 0.06 8.39 21.58
N ALA A 18 -0.41 9.44 20.93
CA ALA A 18 -1.05 9.35 19.62
C ALA A 18 -0.93 10.68 18.86
N VAL A 19 -1.17 10.58 17.55
CA VAL A 19 -1.33 11.72 16.64
C VAL A 19 -2.74 11.67 16.09
N GLN A 20 -3.43 12.80 16.13
CA GLN A 20 -4.73 12.98 15.49
C GLN A 20 -4.56 13.89 14.28
N ILE A 21 -5.09 13.46 13.14
CA ILE A 21 -5.12 14.19 11.87
C ILE A 21 -6.55 14.15 11.29
N PRO A 22 -6.93 15.08 10.39
CA PRO A 22 -8.15 14.95 9.60
C PRO A 22 -8.19 13.62 8.84
N ILE A 23 -9.38 13.05 8.70
CA ILE A 23 -9.55 11.75 8.03
C ILE A 23 -9.07 11.80 6.58
N GLU A 24 -9.36 12.88 5.85
CA GLU A 24 -8.93 13.07 4.46
C GLU A 24 -7.40 13.09 4.31
N GLU A 25 -6.68 13.59 5.33
CA GLU A 25 -5.21 13.58 5.32
C GLU A 25 -4.63 12.21 5.68
N PHE A 26 -5.33 11.44 6.52
CA PHE A 26 -4.98 10.06 6.81
C PHE A 26 -5.13 9.19 5.57
N GLU A 27 -6.28 9.27 4.88
CA GLU A 27 -6.53 8.53 3.63
C GLU A 27 -5.51 8.90 2.56
N ARG A 28 -5.20 10.19 2.40
CA ARG A 28 -4.16 10.63 1.46
C ARG A 28 -2.76 10.14 1.82
N LEU A 29 -2.47 9.90 3.10
CA LEU A 29 -1.21 9.29 3.53
C LEU A 29 -1.16 7.82 3.10
N GLU A 30 -2.26 7.08 3.29
CA GLU A 30 -2.39 5.69 2.84
C GLU A 30 -2.20 5.59 1.33
N ASP A 31 -2.92 6.42 0.55
CA ASP A 31 -2.81 6.46 -0.91
C ASP A 31 -1.36 6.64 -1.39
N VAL A 32 -0.61 7.56 -0.77
CA VAL A 32 0.78 7.82 -1.17
C VAL A 32 1.67 6.62 -0.85
N ILE A 33 1.48 5.98 0.31
CA ILE A 33 2.26 4.81 0.72
C ILE A 33 1.94 3.61 -0.18
N GLU A 34 0.67 3.36 -0.45
CA GLU A 34 0.22 2.27 -1.33
C GLU A 34 0.72 2.46 -2.76
N ASN A 35 0.57 3.65 -3.34
CA ASN A 35 1.06 3.95 -4.68
C ASN A 35 2.58 3.79 -4.79
N TYR A 36 3.32 4.21 -3.76
CA TYR A 36 4.78 4.01 -3.74
C TYR A 36 5.13 2.52 -3.66
N GLY A 37 4.46 1.75 -2.80
CA GLY A 37 4.66 0.30 -2.69
C GLY A 37 4.36 -0.41 -4.01
N LEU A 38 3.22 -0.09 -4.63
CA LEU A 38 2.83 -0.65 -5.92
C LEU A 38 3.84 -0.30 -7.02
N ALA A 39 4.28 0.96 -7.10
CA ALA A 39 5.30 1.37 -8.06
C ALA A 39 6.60 0.58 -7.88
N LYS A 40 7.02 0.29 -6.63
CA LYS A 40 8.18 -0.54 -6.36
C LYS A 40 8.00 -1.99 -6.80
N LEU A 41 6.86 -2.60 -6.51
CA LEU A 41 6.54 -3.95 -6.98
C LEU A 41 6.52 -4.03 -8.51
N MET A 42 6.02 -2.99 -9.19
CA MET A 42 6.04 -2.91 -10.65
C MET A 42 7.47 -2.74 -11.20
N ASP A 43 8.32 -1.95 -10.53
CA ASP A 43 9.73 -1.78 -10.90
C ASP A 43 10.52 -3.09 -10.75
N GLU A 44 10.21 -3.91 -9.74
CA GLU A 44 10.87 -5.19 -9.49
C GLU A 44 10.65 -6.21 -10.62
N VAL A 45 9.49 -6.17 -11.27
CA VAL A 45 9.10 -7.10 -12.35
C VAL A 45 9.16 -6.45 -13.74
N LYS A 46 9.74 -5.25 -13.88
CA LYS A 46 9.69 -4.46 -15.12
C LYS A 46 10.30 -5.16 -16.33
N ASP A 47 11.32 -6.00 -16.07
CA ASP A 47 12.11 -6.73 -17.06
C ASP A 47 11.63 -8.20 -17.21
N ASP A 48 10.62 -8.61 -16.43
CA ASP A 48 10.02 -9.94 -16.54
C ASP A 48 9.20 -10.09 -17.82
N GLU A 49 8.93 -11.35 -18.19
CA GLU A 49 8.10 -11.66 -19.35
C GLU A 49 6.70 -11.04 -19.24
N ARG A 50 6.32 -10.28 -20.27
CA ARG A 50 4.96 -9.76 -20.39
C ARG A 50 4.07 -10.79 -21.06
N LEU A 51 3.19 -11.39 -20.27
CA LEU A 51 2.18 -12.32 -20.78
C LEU A 51 1.07 -11.59 -21.53
N SER A 52 0.53 -12.25 -22.55
CA SER A 52 -0.74 -11.85 -23.14
C SER A 52 -1.87 -11.96 -22.10
N SER A 53 -2.98 -11.23 -22.31
CA SER A 53 -4.15 -11.34 -21.41
C SER A 53 -4.69 -12.77 -21.28
N GLU A 54 -4.53 -13.59 -22.32
CA GLU A 54 -4.96 -14.98 -22.33
C GLU A 54 -4.00 -15.86 -21.51
N ASP A 55 -2.70 -15.68 -21.70
CA ASP A 55 -1.68 -16.47 -20.98
C ASP A 55 -1.59 -16.07 -19.52
N ALA A 56 -1.76 -14.78 -19.19
CA ALA A 56 -1.84 -14.31 -17.81
C ALA A 56 -3.02 -14.94 -17.06
N LYS A 57 -4.19 -15.08 -17.70
CA LYS A 57 -5.36 -15.75 -17.11
C LYS A 57 -5.11 -17.23 -16.86
N LYS A 58 -4.54 -17.95 -17.85
CA LYS A 58 -4.18 -19.37 -17.69
C LYS A 58 -3.17 -19.58 -16.56
N TYR A 59 -2.13 -18.75 -16.54
CA TYR A 59 -1.10 -18.79 -15.49
C TYR A 59 -1.71 -18.55 -14.11
N TYR A 60 -2.52 -17.51 -13.95
CA TYR A 60 -3.19 -17.20 -12.68
C TYR A 60 -4.11 -18.34 -12.20
N GLN A 61 -4.84 -18.99 -13.11
CA GLN A 61 -5.65 -20.17 -12.78
C GLN A 61 -4.79 -21.34 -12.27
N SER A 62 -3.63 -21.59 -12.89
CA SER A 62 -2.72 -22.64 -12.45
C SER A 62 -2.14 -22.37 -11.05
N LEU A 63 -1.88 -21.10 -10.71
CA LEU A 63 -1.43 -20.72 -9.37
C LEU A 63 -2.48 -21.04 -8.30
N LYS A 64 -3.76 -20.76 -8.56
CA LYS A 64 -4.85 -21.09 -7.62
C LYS A 64 -4.96 -22.59 -7.36
N GLN A 65 -4.88 -23.39 -8.41
CA GLN A 65 -4.94 -24.85 -8.30
C GLN A 65 -3.79 -25.43 -7.48
N ASN A 66 -2.62 -24.78 -7.47
CA ASN A 66 -1.46 -25.23 -6.70
C ASN A 66 -1.49 -24.81 -5.23
N VAL A 67 -2.32 -23.83 -4.84
CA VAL A 67 -2.44 -23.34 -3.45
C VAL A 67 -3.59 -24.01 -2.69
N GLU A 68 -4.61 -24.50 -3.41
CA GLU A 68 -5.80 -25.15 -2.83
C GLU A 68 -5.70 -26.69 -2.73
N ASN A 69 -4.54 -27.28 -3.05
CA ASN A 69 -4.26 -28.72 -2.92
C ASN A 69 -3.47 -29.07 -1.65
#